data_AF-A0A9Q5MYS4-F1
#
_entry.id   AF-A0A9Q5MYS4-F1
#
_cell.length_a   1.000
_cell.length_b   1.000
_cell.length_c   1.000
_cell.angle_alpha   90.00
_cell.angle_beta   90.00
_cell.angle_gamma   90.00
#
_symmetry.space_group_name_H-M   'P 1'
#
loop_
_entity.id
_entity.type
_entity.pdbx_description
1 polymer ?
#
loop_
_entity_poly.entity_id
_entity_poly.type
_entity_poly.pdbx_seq_one_letter_code
_entity_poly.pdbx_strand_id
1 'polypeptide(L)'
;MSKELLRGQTPLHLERFDWEAFFYVICWVGTHYSNGEEIKTDTFEEWDTDVDKLLVCSKQAVLFGLSRPNLRILFTDFYKPLFLSWIRPIQRMFRDADTAKGDFEVTENANSKDFDDETLGGRITWDKFWQILEK
;
A
#
# COMPACT_ATOMS: atom_id res chain seq x y z
N MET A 1 5.55 -1.08 -8.01
CA MET A 1 6.40 0.11 -7.73
C MET A 1 5.75 0.95 -6.64
N SER A 2 6.49 1.25 -5.56
CA SER A 2 6.05 2.08 -4.43
C SER A 2 5.75 3.51 -4.86
N LYS A 3 4.82 4.18 -4.17
CA LYS A 3 4.44 5.59 -4.39
C LYS A 3 5.62 6.55 -4.32
N GLU A 4 6.63 6.27 -3.49
CA GLU A 4 7.79 7.16 -3.30
C GLU A 4 8.76 7.08 -4.47
N LEU A 5 8.93 5.90 -5.06
CA LEU A 5 9.75 5.70 -6.28
C LEU A 5 9.16 6.44 -7.49
N LEU A 6 7.82 6.52 -7.57
CA LEU A 6 7.12 7.22 -8.64
C LEU A 6 7.22 8.75 -8.55
N ARG A 7 7.76 9.31 -7.46
CA ARG A 7 7.94 10.77 -7.28
C ARG A 7 9.29 11.30 -7.78
N GLY A 8 10.12 10.46 -8.41
CA GLY A 8 11.33 10.90 -9.12
C GLY A 8 12.53 11.25 -8.24
N GLN A 9 12.49 11.00 -6.94
CA GLN A 9 13.69 10.96 -6.10
C GLN A 9 14.22 9.53 -6.14
N THR A 10 15.38 9.28 -6.73
CA THR A 10 16.03 7.96 -6.69
C THR A 10 16.36 7.66 -5.23
N PRO A 11 15.65 6.76 -4.53
CA PRO A 11 15.94 6.50 -3.14
C PRO A 11 16.89 5.29 -3.05
N LEU A 12 17.61 5.23 -1.94
CA LEU A 12 18.09 3.95 -1.41
C LEU A 12 16.91 2.96 -1.45
N HIS A 13 17.08 1.75 -1.98
CA HIS A 13 16.00 0.76 -1.95
C HIS A 13 15.70 0.40 -0.50
N LEU A 14 14.50 0.72 -0.02
CA LEU A 14 14.08 0.48 1.37
C LEU A 14 13.09 -0.68 1.38
N GLU A 15 13.24 -1.57 2.36
CA GLU A 15 12.42 -2.79 2.50
C GLU A 15 10.90 -2.49 2.48
N ARG A 16 10.48 -1.35 3.06
CA ARG A 16 9.07 -0.91 3.03
C ARG A 16 8.50 -0.78 1.61
N PHE A 17 9.33 -0.52 0.59
CA PHE A 17 8.89 -0.42 -0.80
C PHE A 17 8.53 -1.78 -1.37
N ASP A 18 9.21 -2.85 -0.93
CA ASP A 18 8.88 -4.22 -1.30
C ASP A 18 7.54 -4.63 -0.68
N TRP A 19 7.29 -4.26 0.58
CA TRP A 19 6.00 -4.50 1.24
C TRP A 19 4.85 -3.73 0.59
N GLU A 20 5.10 -2.50 0.14
CA GLU A 20 4.10 -1.72 -0.58
C GLU A 20 3.84 -2.31 -1.98
N ALA A 21 4.89 -2.75 -2.68
CA ALA A 21 4.76 -3.42 -3.97
C ALA A 21 3.97 -4.74 -3.83
N PHE A 22 4.28 -5.54 -2.81
CA PHE A 22 3.56 -6.76 -2.49
C PHE A 22 2.07 -6.51 -2.18
N PHE A 23 1.76 -5.45 -1.42
CA PHE A 23 0.38 -5.03 -1.17
C PHE A 23 -0.38 -4.77 -2.48
N TYR A 24 0.23 -4.03 -3.41
CA TYR A 24 -0.41 -3.76 -4.71
C TYR A 24 -0.59 -5.02 -5.55
N VAL A 25 0.38 -5.95 -5.53
CA VAL A 25 0.25 -7.25 -6.22
C VAL A 25 -0.92 -8.05 -5.66
N ILE A 26 -1.10 -8.14 -4.33
CA ILE A 26 -2.25 -8.87 -3.77
C ILE A 26 -3.55 -8.15 -4.11
N CYS A 27 -3.58 -6.81 -4.11
CA CYS A 27 -4.77 -6.09 -4.55
C CYS A 27 -5.13 -6.44 -6.00
N TRP A 28 -4.14 -6.46 -6.89
CA TRP A 28 -4.34 -6.87 -8.28
C TRP A 28 -4.87 -8.29 -8.41
N VAL A 29 -4.22 -9.26 -7.73
CA VAL A 29 -4.65 -10.67 -7.74
C VAL A 29 -6.06 -10.83 -7.18
N GLY A 30 -6.34 -10.18 -6.06
CA GLY A 30 -7.62 -10.25 -5.37
C GLY A 30 -8.79 -9.69 -6.18
N THR A 31 -8.54 -8.80 -7.13
CA THR A 31 -9.57 -8.22 -8.01
C THR A 31 -9.64 -8.88 -9.38
N HIS A 32 -8.53 -9.41 -9.91
CA HIS A 32 -8.47 -9.98 -11.26
C HIS A 32 -8.54 -11.50 -11.32
N TYR A 33 -8.43 -12.20 -10.18
CA TYR A 33 -8.46 -13.65 -10.16
C TYR A 33 -9.54 -14.18 -9.22
N SER A 34 -10.12 -15.32 -9.58
CA SER A 34 -11.03 -16.09 -8.73
C SER A 34 -10.68 -17.57 -8.89
N ASN A 35 -10.32 -18.22 -7.78
CA ASN A 35 -9.95 -19.65 -7.77
C ASN A 35 -8.85 -20.01 -8.80
N GLY A 36 -7.86 -19.12 -8.98
CA GLY A 36 -6.75 -19.32 -9.91
C GLY A 36 -7.05 -19.00 -11.37
N GLU A 37 -8.29 -18.66 -11.71
CA GLU A 37 -8.67 -18.22 -13.05
C GLU A 37 -8.74 -16.69 -13.11
N GLU A 38 -8.20 -16.12 -14.18
CA GLU A 38 -8.32 -14.68 -14.45
C GLU A 38 -9.77 -14.35 -14.85
N ILE A 39 -10.30 -13.29 -14.27
CA ILE A 39 -11.64 -12.78 -14.56
C ILE A 39 -11.53 -11.46 -15.31
N LYS A 40 -12.48 -11.22 -16.21
CA LYS A 40 -12.55 -9.94 -16.93
C LYS A 40 -13.07 -8.85 -15.98
N THR A 41 -12.24 -7.85 -15.71
CA THR A 41 -12.58 -6.68 -14.91
C THR A 41 -11.73 -5.50 -15.38
N ASP A 42 -12.28 -4.29 -15.29
CA ASP A 42 -11.58 -3.05 -15.64
C ASP A 42 -10.99 -2.40 -14.37
N THR A 43 -11.00 -3.14 -13.24
CA THR A 43 -10.58 -2.63 -11.94
C THR A 43 -9.08 -2.39 -11.92
N PHE A 44 -8.65 -1.16 -11.66
CA PHE A 44 -7.23 -0.78 -11.66
C PHE A 44 -6.54 -0.89 -13.02
N GLU A 45 -7.26 -0.89 -14.16
CA GLU A 45 -6.64 -0.83 -15.50
C GLU A 45 -5.59 0.29 -15.61
N GLU A 46 -5.78 1.41 -14.92
CA GLU A 46 -4.83 2.51 -14.90
C GLU A 46 -3.46 2.12 -14.30
N TRP A 47 -3.36 1.00 -13.58
CA TRP A 47 -2.09 0.47 -13.07
C TRP A 47 -1.20 -0.15 -14.14
N ASP A 48 -1.78 -0.44 -15.31
CA ASP A 48 -1.08 -0.93 -16.50
C ASP A 48 -0.70 0.21 -17.46
N THR A 49 -0.87 1.47 -17.04
CA THR A 49 -0.55 2.65 -17.86
C THR A 49 0.77 3.29 -17.45
N ASP A 50 1.50 3.83 -18.43
CA ASP A 50 2.73 4.62 -18.22
C ASP A 50 2.47 6.06 -17.71
N VAL A 51 1.24 6.37 -17.27
CA VAL A 51 0.88 7.73 -16.81
C VAL A 51 1.13 7.86 -15.30
N ASP A 52 2.35 8.25 -14.94
CA ASP A 52 2.85 8.32 -13.56
C ASP A 52 1.89 9.01 -12.57
N LYS A 53 1.27 10.13 -12.94
CA LYS A 53 0.40 10.88 -12.03
C LYS A 53 -0.90 10.14 -11.71
N LEU A 54 -1.55 9.53 -12.70
CA LEU A 54 -2.79 8.77 -12.49
C LEU A 54 -2.49 7.51 -11.68
N LEU A 55 -1.39 6.83 -12.01
CA LEU A 55 -0.89 5.66 -11.30
C LEU A 55 -0.67 5.95 -9.81
N VAL A 56 0.04 7.04 -9.48
CA VAL A 56 0.29 7.45 -8.09
C VAL A 56 -1.02 7.75 -7.37
N CYS A 57 -1.90 8.56 -7.96
CA CYS A 57 -3.18 8.93 -7.33
C CYS A 57 -4.05 7.71 -7.02
N SER A 58 -4.18 6.77 -7.98
CA SER A 58 -4.97 5.56 -7.79
C SER A 58 -4.39 4.67 -6.69
N LYS A 59 -3.07 4.41 -6.73
CA LYS A 59 -2.37 3.62 -5.72
C LYS A 59 -2.45 4.22 -4.32
N GLN A 60 -2.38 5.55 -4.22
CA GLN A 60 -2.59 6.24 -2.95
C GLN A 60 -4.04 6.12 -2.46
N ALA A 61 -5.02 6.29 -3.35
CA ALA A 61 -6.43 6.12 -2.98
C ALA A 61 -6.69 4.70 -2.43
N VAL A 62 -6.11 3.68 -3.05
CA VAL A 62 -6.15 2.30 -2.55
C VAL A 62 -5.43 2.17 -1.22
N LEU A 63 -4.19 2.65 -1.08
CA LEU A 63 -3.41 2.53 0.16
C LEU A 63 -4.05 3.24 1.37
N PHE A 64 -4.74 4.36 1.15
CA PHE A 64 -5.39 5.14 2.21
C PHE A 64 -6.87 4.79 2.43
N GLY A 65 -7.42 3.85 1.66
CA GLY A 65 -8.83 3.45 1.77
C GLY A 65 -9.80 4.52 1.28
N LEU A 66 -9.33 5.40 0.41
CA LEU A 66 -10.10 6.45 -0.26
C LEU A 66 -10.64 5.99 -1.62
N SER A 67 -10.30 4.77 -2.06
CA SER A 67 -10.80 4.19 -3.31
C SER A 67 -12.32 4.13 -3.32
N ARG A 68 -12.91 4.44 -4.47
CA ARG A 68 -14.35 4.29 -4.73
C ARG A 68 -14.54 3.43 -5.98
N PRO A 69 -15.25 2.30 -5.90
CA PRO A 69 -15.90 1.73 -4.71
C PRO A 69 -14.87 1.24 -3.66
N ASN A 70 -15.37 0.90 -2.46
CA ASN A 70 -14.51 0.39 -1.39
C ASN A 70 -13.75 -0.84 -1.87
N LEU A 71 -12.45 -0.91 -1.58
CA LEU A 71 -11.56 -1.99 -2.02
C LEU A 71 -12.11 -3.40 -1.74
N ARG A 72 -12.79 -3.60 -0.60
CA ARG A 72 -13.40 -4.89 -0.25
C ARG A 72 -14.44 -5.37 -1.27
N ILE A 73 -15.17 -4.44 -1.87
CA ILE A 73 -16.23 -4.73 -2.85
C ILE A 73 -15.61 -5.16 -4.19
N LEU A 74 -14.43 -4.63 -4.51
CA LEU A 74 -13.69 -4.94 -5.73
C LEU A 74 -13.07 -6.35 -5.70
N PHE A 75 -12.81 -6.89 -4.50
CA PHE A 75 -12.26 -8.24 -4.36
C PHE A 75 -13.28 -9.30 -4.79
N THR A 76 -12.79 -10.31 -5.51
CA THR A 76 -13.58 -11.48 -5.84
C THR A 76 -14.04 -12.20 -4.58
N ASP A 77 -15.19 -12.89 -4.65
CA ASP A 77 -15.74 -13.60 -3.49
C ASP A 77 -14.75 -14.60 -2.89
N PHE A 78 -13.94 -15.23 -3.73
CA PHE A 78 -12.89 -16.16 -3.33
C PHE A 78 -11.82 -15.50 -2.42
N TYR A 79 -11.41 -14.26 -2.73
CA TYR A 79 -10.38 -13.55 -1.98
C TYR A 79 -10.92 -12.59 -0.90
N LYS A 80 -12.24 -12.49 -0.70
CA LYS A 80 -12.83 -11.66 0.38
C LYS A 80 -12.35 -12.02 1.79
N PRO A 81 -12.13 -13.31 2.15
CA PRO A 81 -11.52 -13.64 3.44
C PRO A 81 -10.11 -13.06 3.59
N LEU A 82 -9.29 -13.16 2.54
CA LEU A 82 -7.92 -12.62 2.49
C LEU A 82 -7.90 -11.09 2.67
N PHE A 83 -8.92 -10.40 2.15
CA PHE A 83 -9.04 -8.97 2.35
C PHE A 83 -9.10 -8.59 3.84
N LEU A 84 -9.86 -9.35 4.63
CA LEU A 84 -10.06 -9.06 6.04
C LEU A 84 -8.84 -9.48 6.89
N SER A 85 -8.20 -10.59 6.56
CA SER A 85 -7.04 -11.08 7.31
C SER A 85 -5.77 -10.30 7.01
N TRP A 86 -5.47 -9.98 5.74
CA TRP A 86 -4.18 -9.43 5.34
C TRP A 86 -4.28 -7.99 4.80
N ILE A 87 -5.14 -7.75 3.82
CA ILE A 87 -5.16 -6.46 3.09
C ILE A 87 -5.54 -5.30 4.00
N ARG A 88 -6.62 -5.44 4.78
CA ARG A 88 -7.07 -4.37 5.67
C ARG A 88 -6.03 -4.06 6.77
N PRO A 89 -5.39 -5.03 7.44
CA PRO A 89 -4.30 -4.73 8.37
C PRO A 89 -3.07 -4.10 7.72
N ILE A 90 -2.63 -4.57 6.55
CA ILE A 90 -1.49 -3.97 5.82
C ILE A 90 -1.82 -2.52 5.46
N GLN A 91 -3.00 -2.26 4.91
CA GLN A 91 -3.48 -0.92 4.58
C GLN A 91 -3.48 0.01 5.81
N ARG A 92 -3.91 -0.48 6.97
CA ARG A 92 -3.86 0.27 8.23
C ARG A 92 -2.41 0.56 8.62
N MET A 93 -1.51 -0.42 8.55
CA MET A 93 -0.09 -0.25 8.89
C MET A 93 0.56 0.88 8.08
N PHE A 94 0.35 0.91 6.76
CA PHE A 94 0.87 1.98 5.90
C PHE A 94 0.23 3.35 6.20
N ARG A 95 -1.09 3.41 6.46
CA ARG A 95 -1.75 4.66 6.82
C ARG A 95 -1.27 5.22 8.16
N ASP A 96 -1.10 4.35 9.15
CA ASP A 96 -0.65 4.75 10.49
C ASP A 96 0.81 5.23 10.43
N ALA A 97 1.63 4.64 9.56
CA ALA A 97 2.99 5.09 9.26
C ALA A 97 3.04 6.48 8.61
N ASP A 98 2.20 6.71 7.60
CA ASP A 98 2.10 8.00 6.90
C ASP A 98 1.58 9.11 7.82
N THR A 99 0.58 8.79 8.66
CA THR A 99 0.04 9.73 9.66
C THR A 99 1.12 10.16 10.65
N ALA A 100 1.93 9.22 11.13
CA ALA A 100 3.01 9.52 12.05
C ALA A 100 4.11 10.40 11.45
N LYS A 101 4.42 10.19 10.16
CA LYS A 101 5.32 11.07 9.43
C LYS A 101 4.75 12.49 9.33
N GLY A 102 3.47 12.62 8.97
CA GLY A 102 2.79 13.92 8.92
C GLY A 102 2.73 14.62 10.28
N ASP A 103 2.43 13.89 11.36
CA ASP A 103 2.42 14.43 12.72
C ASP A 103 3.81 14.91 13.14
N PHE A 104 4.87 14.16 12.82
CA PHE A 104 6.25 14.56 13.07
C PHE A 104 6.63 15.84 12.30
N GLU A 105 6.31 15.92 11.02
CA GLU A 105 6.57 17.09 10.17
C GLU A 105 5.84 18.36 10.65
N VAL A 106 4.67 18.20 11.29
CA VAL A 106 3.88 19.32 11.86
C VAL A 106 4.39 19.74 13.24
N THR A 107 4.84 18.80 14.06
CA THR A 107 5.18 19.05 15.48
C THR A 107 6.64 19.45 15.69
N GLU A 108 7.56 18.89 14.91
CA GLU A 108 8.97 19.24 14.96
C GLU A 108 9.28 20.18 13.80
N ASN A 109 9.82 21.37 14.09
CA ASN A 109 10.48 22.18 13.05
C ASN A 109 11.48 21.25 12.33
N ALA A 110 11.53 21.30 11.00
CA ALA A 110 12.33 20.46 10.07
C ALA A 110 13.86 20.32 10.36
N ASN A 111 14.32 20.82 11.51
CA ASN A 111 15.67 20.75 12.06
C ASN A 111 15.84 19.71 13.19
N SER A 112 14.79 19.01 13.65
CA SER A 112 14.99 17.85 14.53
C SER A 112 15.46 16.65 13.69
N LYS A 113 16.46 15.94 14.20
CA LYS A 113 17.35 15.16 13.34
C LYS A 113 16.97 13.68 13.12
N ASP A 114 15.97 13.14 13.81
CA ASP A 114 15.92 11.68 13.97
C ASP A 114 14.52 11.07 13.76
N PHE A 115 13.77 11.49 12.72
CA PHE A 115 12.68 10.61 12.26
C PHE A 115 13.29 9.42 11.54
N ASP A 116 12.96 8.22 12.00
CA ASP A 116 13.30 6.99 11.32
C ASP A 116 12.51 6.91 10.01
N ASP A 117 13.07 7.50 8.97
CA ASP A 117 12.50 7.46 7.63
C ASP A 117 12.51 6.04 7.05
N GLU A 118 13.41 5.14 7.46
CA GLU A 118 13.53 3.77 6.94
C GLU A 118 12.28 2.94 7.25
N THR A 119 11.80 2.99 8.49
CA THR A 119 10.63 2.23 8.94
C THR A 119 9.40 3.10 9.24
N LEU A 120 9.48 4.41 8.93
CA LEU A 120 8.48 5.43 9.24
C LEU A 120 8.16 5.48 10.74
N GLY A 121 9.21 5.61 11.56
CA GLY A 121 9.12 5.67 13.01
C GLY A 121 8.79 4.32 13.66
N GLY A 122 9.39 3.23 13.17
CA GLY A 122 9.19 1.87 13.68
C GLY A 122 7.87 1.24 13.27
N ARG A 123 7.14 1.79 12.30
CA ARG A 123 5.74 1.38 11.99
C ARG A 123 5.65 0.35 10.88
N ILE A 124 6.57 0.37 9.94
CA ILE A 124 6.68 -0.62 8.87
C ILE A 124 7.97 -1.41 9.10
N THR A 125 7.84 -2.57 9.73
CA THR A 125 8.95 -3.50 9.97
C THR A 125 8.56 -4.90 9.53
N TRP A 126 9.55 -5.73 9.23
CA TRP A 126 9.36 -7.15 8.94
C TRP A 126 8.46 -7.84 9.96
N ASP A 127 8.77 -7.72 11.25
CA ASP A 127 8.03 -8.41 12.31
C ASP A 127 6.54 -8.03 12.34
N LYS A 128 6.23 -6.74 12.15
CA LYS A 128 4.84 -6.27 12.12
C LYS A 128 4.10 -6.76 10.89
N PHE A 129 4.79 -6.79 9.75
CA PHE A 129 4.25 -7.30 8.50
C PHE A 129 3.98 -8.81 8.60
N TRP A 130 4.95 -9.56 9.10
CA TRP A 130 4.86 -11.02 9.25
C TRP A 130 3.75 -11.44 10.23
N GLN A 131 3.59 -10.73 11.35
CA GLN A 131 2.48 -10.93 12.29
C GLN A 131 1.08 -10.76 11.66
N ILE A 132 0.98 -10.03 10.54
CA ILE A 132 -0.28 -9.93 9.79
C ILE A 132 -0.48 -11.19 8.94
N LEU A 133 0.57 -11.70 8.32
CA LEU A 133 0.50 -12.86 7.40
C LEU A 133 0.30 -14.19 8.12
N GLU A 134 0.74 -14.32 9.38
CA GLU A 134 0.58 -15.55 10.18
C GLU A 134 -0.86 -15.80 10.67
N LYS A 135 -1.80 -14.91 10.37
CA LYS A 135 -3.22 -15.04 10.73
C LYS A 135 -4.04 -15.69 9.63
#